data_AF-A0A7D8YXH8-F1
#
_entry.id   AF-A0A7D8YXH8-F1
#
_cell.length_a   1.000
_cell.length_b   1.000
_cell.length_c   1.000
_cell.angle_alpha   90.00
_cell.angle_beta   90.00
_cell.angle_gamma   90.00
#
_symmetry.space_group_name_H-M   'P 1'
#
loop_
_entity.id
_entity.type
_entity.pdbx_description
1 polymer ?
#
loop_
_entity_poly.entity_id
_entity_poly.type
_entity_poly.pdbx_seq_one_letter_code
_entity_poly.pdbx_strand_id
1 'polypeptide(L)'
;MANHSFGGTVDTQCFTGVLAISTSISIYKAWKSIRELKIDVHREWVLRTWAYAGSILSLRIVMVTLIIGIDAICPTRFHFVLSCEELAYLYRPYPSRLASLATRYPSCASLGNGTGSAAVFVAVPANLAQPENRTAISNLVFGASGVV
;
A
#
# COMPACT_ATOMS: atom_id res chain seq x y z
N MET A 1 -11.94 10.97 7.10
CA MET A 1 -10.54 10.66 6.75
C MET A 1 -10.49 9.44 5.80
N ALA A 2 -11.35 9.39 4.77
CA ALA A 2 -11.61 8.15 4.02
C ALA A 2 -11.54 8.27 2.49
N ASN A 3 -11.32 9.48 1.94
CA ASN A 3 -11.40 9.70 0.48
C ASN A 3 -10.04 10.01 -0.17
N HIS A 4 -8.94 9.95 0.60
CA HIS A 4 -7.62 10.36 0.12
C HIS A 4 -6.50 9.51 0.73
N SER A 5 -6.83 8.35 1.31
CA SER A 5 -5.83 7.44 1.85
C SER A 5 -5.28 6.57 0.73
N PHE A 6 -4.16 7.04 0.22
CA PHE A 6 -3.18 6.25 -0.50
C PHE A 6 -2.92 4.88 0.15
N GLY A 7 -2.89 3.84 -0.68
CA GLY A 7 -2.34 2.55 -0.29
C GLY A 7 -3.33 1.68 0.45
N GLY A 8 -3.88 0.74 -0.32
CA GLY A 8 -4.50 -0.46 0.21
C GLY A 8 -6.00 -0.42 0.10
N THR A 9 -6.51 -1.12 -0.90
CA THR A 9 -7.87 -1.66 -0.90
C THR A 9 -8.24 -2.14 0.50
N VAL A 10 -9.50 -1.96 0.89
CA VAL A 10 -10.02 -2.37 2.21
C VAL A 10 -9.55 -3.76 2.61
N ASP A 11 -9.47 -4.67 1.64
CA ASP A 11 -8.91 -6.01 1.75
C ASP A 11 -7.50 -6.06 2.40
N THR A 12 -6.53 -5.34 1.83
CA THR A 12 -5.15 -5.30 2.35
C THR A 12 -5.04 -4.67 3.73
N GLN A 13 -5.90 -3.69 4.05
CA GLN A 13 -5.96 -3.06 5.36
C GLN A 13 -6.52 -4.02 6.40
N CYS A 14 -7.58 -4.75 6.06
CA CYS A 14 -8.16 -5.79 6.92
C CYS A 14 -7.14 -6.90 7.19
N PHE A 15 -6.46 -7.41 6.17
CA PHE A 15 -5.47 -8.47 6.32
C PHE A 15 -4.31 -8.03 7.23
N THR A 16 -3.72 -6.86 6.95
CA THR A 16 -2.64 -6.29 7.78
C THR A 16 -3.11 -6.03 9.22
N GLY A 17 -4.34 -5.56 9.41
CA GLY A 17 -4.94 -5.36 10.72
C GLY A 17 -5.07 -6.66 11.52
N VAL A 18 -5.57 -7.73 10.89
CA VAL A 18 -5.70 -9.06 11.52
C VAL A 18 -4.33 -9.63 11.89
N LEU A 19 -3.32 -9.48 11.03
CA LEU A 19 -1.94 -9.89 11.32
C LEU A 19 -1.34 -9.11 12.51
N ALA A 20 -1.60 -7.80 12.58
CA ALA A 20 -1.13 -6.98 13.69
C ALA A 20 -1.81 -7.36 15.02
N ILE A 21 -3.14 -7.61 15.00
CA ILE A 21 -3.89 -8.03 16.19
C ILE A 21 -3.45 -9.40 16.67
N SER A 22 -3.33 -10.38 15.76
CA SER A 22 -2.88 -11.75 16.10
C SER A 22 -1.45 -11.76 16.67
N THR A 23 -0.55 -10.95 16.12
CA THR A 23 0.80 -10.77 16.66
C THR A 23 0.75 -10.15 18.07
N SER A 24 -0.06 -9.12 18.27
CA SER A 24 -0.20 -8.43 19.57
C SER A 24 -0.76 -9.34 20.66
N ILE A 25 -1.78 -10.14 20.34
CA ILE A 25 -2.34 -11.14 21.25
C ILE A 25 -1.29 -12.20 21.61
N SER A 26 -0.50 -12.63 20.63
CA SER A 26 0.53 -13.65 20.83
C SER A 26 1.65 -13.16 21.75
N ILE A 27 2.09 -11.90 21.56
CA ILE A 27 3.06 -11.24 22.45
C ILE A 27 2.48 -11.11 23.86
N TYR A 28 1.23 -10.69 24.00
CA TYR A 28 0.59 -10.54 25.31
C TYR A 28 0.55 -11.87 26.08
N LYS A 29 0.18 -12.97 25.42
CA LYS A 29 0.15 -14.31 26.03
C LYS A 29 1.55 -14.85 26.36
N ALA A 30 2.53 -14.56 25.51
CA ALA A 30 3.92 -14.89 25.78
C ALA A 30 4.45 -14.14 27.01
N TRP A 31 4.13 -12.84 27.13
CA TRP A 31 4.52 -12.00 28.26
C TRP A 31 3.86 -12.43 29.57
N LYS A 32 2.56 -12.73 29.54
CA LYS A 32 1.84 -13.24 30.71
C LYS A 32 2.43 -14.57 31.21
N SER A 33 2.84 -15.45 30.30
CA SER A 33 3.43 -16.75 30.66
C SER A 33 4.81 -16.63 31.33
N ILE A 34 5.61 -15.62 30.96
CA ILE A 34 6.88 -15.31 31.65
C ILE A 34 6.63 -14.91 33.10
N ARG A 35 5.61 -14.06 33.33
CA ARG A 35 5.22 -13.63 34.68
C ARG A 35 4.75 -14.79 35.55
N GLU A 36 4.11 -15.79 34.97
CA GLU A 36 3.61 -16.99 35.65
C GLU A 36 4.67 -18.12 35.78
N LEU A 37 5.93 -17.90 35.36
CA LEU A 37 7.01 -18.91 35.36
C LEU A 37 6.70 -20.19 34.55
N LYS A 38 5.80 -20.10 33.57
CA LYS A 38 5.42 -21.24 32.70
C LYS A 38 6.21 -21.23 31.39
N ILE A 39 7.35 -21.90 31.38
CA ILE A 39 8.28 -21.95 30.24
C ILE A 39 7.69 -22.67 29.01
N ASP A 40 6.91 -23.73 29.21
CA ASP A 40 6.37 -24.51 28.08
C ASP A 40 5.39 -23.69 27.24
N VAL A 41 4.53 -22.91 27.91
CA VAL A 41 3.57 -22.02 27.26
C VAL A 41 4.29 -20.85 26.59
N HIS A 42 5.33 -20.29 27.22
CA HIS A 42 6.12 -19.24 26.59
C HIS A 42 6.69 -19.66 25.23
N ARG A 43 7.24 -20.89 25.13
CA ARG A 43 7.81 -21.41 23.89
C ARG A 43 6.79 -21.54 22.76
N GLU A 44 5.59 -22.04 23.08
CA GLU A 44 4.50 -22.17 22.10
C GLU A 44 4.07 -20.80 21.55
N TRP A 45 3.90 -19.81 22.43
CA TRP A 45 3.43 -18.47 22.03
C TRP A 45 4.53 -17.65 21.35
N VAL A 46 5.80 -17.87 21.69
CA VAL A 46 6.94 -17.26 20.99
C VAL A 46 7.01 -17.77 19.56
N LEU A 47 6.92 -19.08 19.31
CA LEU A 47 6.96 -19.63 17.96
C LEU A 47 5.84 -19.07 17.08
N ARG A 48 4.62 -18.99 17.62
CA ARG A 48 3.47 -18.36 16.93
C ARG A 48 3.71 -16.89 16.61
N THR A 49 4.28 -16.14 17.56
CA THR A 49 4.61 -14.73 17.35
C THR A 49 5.62 -14.55 16.22
N TRP A 50 6.69 -15.36 16.19
CA TRP A 50 7.69 -15.30 15.13
C TRP A 50 7.13 -15.74 13.77
N ALA A 51 6.20 -16.70 13.74
CA ALA A 51 5.51 -17.07 12.50
C ALA A 51 4.69 -15.89 11.94
N TYR A 52 3.90 -15.20 12.78
CA TYR A 52 3.12 -14.04 12.35
C TYR A 52 4.02 -12.85 11.97
N ALA A 53 5.01 -12.50 12.79
CA ALA A 53 5.95 -11.42 12.48
C ALA A 53 6.78 -11.72 11.22
N GLY A 54 7.18 -12.97 11.05
CA GLY A 54 7.86 -13.46 9.86
C GLY A 54 7.02 -13.28 8.60
N SER A 55 5.73 -13.64 8.64
CA SER A 55 4.83 -13.45 7.50
C SER A 55 4.72 -11.98 7.07
N ILE A 56 4.62 -11.05 8.03
CA ILE A 56 4.57 -9.60 7.77
C ILE A 56 5.87 -9.15 7.09
N LEU A 57 7.02 -9.62 7.58
CA LEU A 57 8.31 -9.27 6.99
C LEU A 57 8.45 -9.84 5.57
N SER A 58 8.04 -11.09 5.36
CA SER A 58 8.05 -11.74 4.03
C SER A 58 7.20 -10.97 3.03
N LEU A 59 5.97 -10.59 3.39
CA LEU A 59 5.09 -9.77 2.55
C LEU A 59 5.75 -8.45 2.14
N ARG A 60 6.49 -7.80 3.03
CA ARG A 60 7.21 -6.55 2.73
C ARG A 60 8.39 -6.76 1.79
N ILE A 61 9.15 -7.84 1.97
CA ILE A 61 10.29 -8.17 1.08
C ILE A 61 9.78 -8.54 -0.32
N VAL A 62 8.72 -9.36 -0.40
CA VAL A 62 8.07 -9.72 -1.67
C VAL A 62 7.55 -8.48 -2.39
N MET A 63 6.95 -7.53 -1.67
CA MET A 63 6.48 -6.28 -2.26
C MET A 63 7.62 -5.49 -2.93
N VAL A 64 8.76 -5.32 -2.25
CA VAL A 64 9.90 -4.56 -2.80
C VAL A 64 10.49 -5.27 -4.02
N THR A 65 10.63 -6.59 -3.96
CA THR A 65 11.17 -7.37 -5.08
C THR A 65 10.26 -7.33 -6.30
N LEU A 66 8.94 -7.37 -6.11
CA LEU A 66 7.97 -7.24 -7.21
C LEU A 66 8.01 -5.84 -7.84
N ILE A 67 8.10 -4.76 -7.05
CA ILE A 67 8.22 -3.40 -7.57
C ILE A 67 9.45 -3.27 -8.48
N ILE A 68 10.61 -3.74 -8.01
CA ILE A 68 11.86 -3.68 -8.78
C ILE A 68 11.77 -4.57 -10.03
N GLY A 69 11.18 -5.77 -9.89
CA GLY A 69 11.01 -6.69 -11.01
C GLY A 69 10.10 -6.15 -12.11
N ILE A 70 8.98 -5.53 -11.75
CA ILE A 70 8.03 -4.95 -12.72
C ILE A 70 8.69 -3.80 -13.49
N ASP A 71 9.41 -2.93 -12.80
CA ASP A 71 10.13 -1.81 -13.42
C ASP A 71 11.24 -2.30 -14.38
N ALA A 72 11.97 -3.34 -13.99
CA ALA A 72 13.06 -3.90 -14.80
C ALA A 72 12.57 -4.67 -16.03
N ILE A 73 11.45 -5.40 -15.94
CA ILE A 73 10.97 -6.28 -17.00
C ILE A 73 10.09 -5.52 -18.01
N CYS A 74 9.13 -4.73 -17.52
CA CYS A 74 8.09 -4.12 -18.34
C CYS A 74 7.58 -2.79 -17.75
N PRO A 75 8.34 -1.70 -17.88
CA PRO A 75 8.07 -0.42 -17.22
C PRO A 75 6.81 0.33 -17.70
N THR A 76 6.18 -0.09 -18.81
CA THR A 76 5.05 0.62 -19.45
C THR A 76 3.86 -0.28 -19.76
N ARG A 77 3.92 -1.58 -19.45
CA ARG A 77 2.84 -2.53 -19.77
C ARG A 77 1.75 -2.55 -18.72
N PHE A 78 2.12 -2.30 -17.47
CA PHE A 78 1.18 -2.35 -16.34
C PHE A 78 0.63 -0.96 -16.06
N HIS A 79 -0.68 -0.87 -15.95
CA HIS A 79 -1.39 0.35 -15.61
C HIS A 79 -2.27 0.10 -14.39
N PHE A 80 -2.31 1.07 -13.49
CA PHE A 80 -3.23 1.08 -12.37
C PHE A 80 -4.22 2.24 -12.55
N VAL A 81 -5.46 2.03 -12.12
CA VAL A 81 -6.51 3.05 -12.21
C VAL A 81 -6.49 3.89 -10.94
N LEU A 82 -6.25 5.19 -11.08
CA LEU A 82 -6.32 6.16 -9.99
C LEU A 82 -7.43 7.17 -10.25
N SER A 83 -8.01 7.70 -9.18
CA SER A 83 -8.95 8.81 -9.27
C SER A 83 -8.21 10.15 -9.47
N CYS A 84 -8.85 11.10 -10.14
CA CYS A 84 -8.26 12.43 -10.32
C CYS A 84 -8.05 13.18 -8.99
N GLU A 85 -8.86 12.90 -7.96
CA GLU A 85 -8.70 13.49 -6.62
C GLU A 85 -7.43 13.01 -5.90
N GLU A 86 -7.10 11.72 -6.02
CA GLU A 86 -5.85 11.16 -5.50
C GLU A 86 -4.64 11.76 -6.23
N LEU A 87 -4.74 11.97 -7.54
CA LEU A 87 -3.72 12.65 -8.33
C LEU A 87 -3.52 14.11 -7.89
N ALA A 88 -4.58 14.86 -7.57
CA ALA A 88 -4.39 16.21 -7.04
C ALA A 88 -3.78 16.22 -5.64
N TYR A 89 -4.13 15.25 -4.80
CA TYR A 89 -3.56 15.13 -3.46
C TYR A 89 -2.04 14.89 -3.52
N LEU A 90 -1.58 14.02 -4.42
CA LEU A 90 -0.15 13.80 -4.72
C LEU A 90 0.63 15.07 -5.06
N TYR A 91 -0.01 15.97 -5.81
CA TYR A 91 0.64 17.16 -6.37
C TYR A 91 0.42 18.44 -5.56
N ARG A 92 -0.41 18.39 -4.51
CA ARG A 92 -0.63 19.49 -3.56
C ARG A 92 0.67 20.11 -3.00
N PRO A 93 1.72 19.34 -2.63
CA PRO A 93 2.99 19.94 -2.20
C PRO A 93 3.86 20.49 -3.34
N TYR A 94 3.53 20.24 -4.61
CA TYR A 94 4.32 20.62 -5.78
C TYR A 94 3.47 21.38 -6.82
N PRO A 95 3.01 22.62 -6.52
CA PRO A 95 2.09 23.37 -7.36
C PRO A 95 2.63 23.67 -8.77
N SER A 96 3.96 23.78 -8.94
CA SER A 96 4.61 24.01 -10.23
C SER A 96 4.49 22.83 -11.20
N ARG A 97 4.24 21.60 -10.71
CA ARG A 97 4.04 20.40 -11.52
C ARG A 97 2.57 20.09 -11.78
N LEU A 98 1.66 20.90 -11.28
CA LEU A 98 0.23 20.71 -11.46
C LEU A 98 -0.21 21.08 -12.90
N ALA A 99 0.45 22.07 -13.49
CA ALA A 99 0.24 22.44 -14.90
C ALA A 99 0.65 21.34 -15.87
N SER A 100 1.77 20.64 -15.60
CA SER A 100 2.21 19.51 -16.44
C SER A 100 1.34 18.27 -16.27
N LEU A 101 0.67 18.11 -15.13
CA LEU A 101 -0.33 17.06 -14.92
C LEU A 101 -1.54 17.24 -15.83
N ALA A 102 -2.08 18.46 -15.94
CA ALA A 102 -3.23 18.77 -16.77
C ALA A 102 -2.97 18.50 -18.27
N THR A 103 -1.75 18.72 -18.74
CA THR A 103 -1.33 18.39 -20.12
C THR A 103 -1.27 16.88 -20.35
N ARG A 104 -0.89 16.11 -19.33
CA ARG A 104 -0.68 14.66 -19.43
C ARG A 104 -1.96 13.85 -19.23
N TYR A 105 -2.86 14.36 -18.39
CA TYR A 105 -4.16 13.78 -18.08
C TYR A 105 -5.25 14.84 -18.27
N PRO A 106 -5.70 15.08 -19.52
CA PRO A 106 -6.71 16.10 -19.80
C PRO A 106 -8.05 15.81 -19.14
N SER A 107 -8.34 14.55 -18.83
CA SER A 107 -9.50 14.11 -18.04
C SER A 107 -9.53 14.67 -16.61
N CYS A 108 -8.37 15.02 -16.05
CA CYS A 108 -8.25 15.63 -14.72
C CYS A 108 -8.02 17.16 -14.77
N ALA A 109 -8.12 17.79 -15.95
CA ALA A 109 -7.86 19.23 -16.10
C ALA A 109 -8.85 20.12 -15.31
N SER A 110 -10.06 19.62 -15.04
CA SER A 110 -11.08 20.34 -14.27
C SER A 110 -10.71 20.55 -12.79
N LEU A 111 -9.67 19.87 -12.28
CA LEU A 111 -9.21 20.06 -10.90
C LEU A 111 -8.56 21.43 -10.66
N GLY A 112 -8.02 22.07 -11.69
CA GLY A 112 -7.46 23.43 -11.58
C GLY A 112 -8.52 24.50 -11.23
N ASN A 113 -9.79 24.23 -11.51
CA ASN A 113 -10.90 25.17 -11.29
C ASN A 113 -11.68 24.93 -9.99
N GLY A 114 -11.23 24.01 -9.13
CA GLY A 114 -11.87 23.73 -7.83
C GLY A 114 -13.22 23.02 -7.91
N THR A 115 -13.63 22.56 -9.09
CA THR A 115 -14.90 21.84 -9.34
C THR A 115 -14.71 20.34 -9.57
N GLY A 116 -13.57 19.78 -9.15
CA GLY A 116 -13.13 18.43 -9.44
C GLY A 116 -14.13 17.34 -9.02
N SER A 117 -14.68 16.64 -10.00
CA SER A 117 -15.57 15.50 -9.80
C SER A 117 -14.77 14.30 -9.29
N ALA A 118 -15.03 13.88 -8.05
CA ALA A 118 -14.44 12.70 -7.41
C ALA A 118 -14.65 11.37 -8.17
N ALA A 119 -15.47 11.37 -9.22
CA ALA A 119 -15.86 10.17 -9.97
C ALA A 119 -15.05 9.92 -11.26
N VAL A 120 -14.02 10.71 -11.57
CA VAL A 120 -13.20 10.52 -12.79
C VAL A 120 -11.98 9.67 -12.48
N PHE A 121 -11.85 8.57 -13.22
CA PHE A 121 -10.77 7.60 -13.10
C PHE A 121 -9.87 7.61 -14.34
N VAL A 122 -8.57 7.46 -14.13
CA VAL A 122 -7.55 7.51 -15.18
C VAL A 122 -6.53 6.39 -14.99
N ALA A 123 -6.10 5.78 -16.09
CA ALA A 123 -5.05 4.77 -16.08
C ALA A 123 -3.67 5.43 -16.06
N VAL A 124 -2.87 5.12 -15.04
CA VAL A 124 -1.51 5.62 -14.83
C VAL A 124 -0.52 4.47 -15.00
N PRO A 125 0.59 4.65 -15.73
CA PRO A 125 1.61 3.60 -15.88
C PRO A 125 2.33 3.32 -14.56
N ALA A 126 2.56 2.05 -14.25
CA ALA A 126 3.27 1.58 -13.06
C ALA A 126 4.79 1.57 -13.27
N ASN A 127 5.48 2.63 -12.86
CA ASN A 127 6.93 2.84 -13.06
C ASN A 127 7.52 3.69 -11.91
N LEU A 128 8.84 3.65 -11.67
CA LEU A 128 9.47 4.47 -10.62
C LEU A 128 9.85 5.91 -11.04
N ALA A 129 9.64 6.31 -12.29
CA ALA A 129 10.11 7.59 -12.84
C ALA A 129 9.45 8.83 -12.21
N GLN A 130 8.14 8.78 -11.97
CA GLN A 130 7.34 9.95 -11.54
C GLN A 130 6.51 9.61 -10.29
N PRO A 131 6.11 10.61 -9.48
CA PRO A 131 5.39 10.35 -8.22
C PRO A 131 4.04 9.62 -8.42
N GLU A 132 3.31 9.94 -9.48
CA GLU A 132 2.07 9.27 -9.86
C GLU A 132 2.33 7.80 -10.26
N ASN A 133 3.43 7.54 -10.97
CA ASN A 133 3.78 6.19 -11.39
C ASN A 133 4.23 5.32 -10.20
N ARG A 134 4.99 5.90 -9.24
CA ARG A 134 5.41 5.24 -7.99
C ARG A 134 4.22 4.82 -7.14
N THR A 135 3.14 5.58 -7.24
CA THR A 135 1.87 5.25 -6.61
C THR A 135 1.17 4.10 -7.32
N ALA A 136 1.09 4.19 -8.65
CA ALA A 136 0.44 3.18 -9.46
C ALA A 136 1.09 1.80 -9.24
N ILE A 137 2.43 1.74 -9.21
CA ILE A 137 3.16 0.49 -8.99
C ILE A 137 3.00 -0.05 -7.57
N SER A 138 2.97 0.83 -6.54
CA SER A 138 2.78 0.37 -5.17
C SER A 138 1.39 -0.24 -4.98
N ASN A 139 0.33 0.41 -5.48
CA ASN A 139 -1.03 -0.11 -5.43
C ASN A 139 -1.19 -1.41 -6.23
N LEU A 140 -0.56 -1.51 -7.41
CA LEU A 140 -0.57 -2.73 -8.23
C LEU A 140 0.03 -3.92 -7.46
N VAL A 141 1.20 -3.72 -6.82
CA VAL A 141 1.89 -4.79 -6.08
C VAL A 141 1.16 -5.14 -4.80
N PHE A 142 0.57 -4.16 -4.10
CA PHE A 142 -0.28 -4.43 -2.94
C PHE A 142 -1.48 -5.32 -3.30
N GLY A 143 -2.15 -5.06 -4.42
CA GLY A 143 -3.24 -5.90 -4.92
C GLY A 143 -2.81 -7.34 -5.23
N ALA A 144 -1.61 -7.52 -5.80
CA ALA A 144 -1.06 -8.85 -6.07
C ALA A 144 -0.70 -9.63 -4.80
N SER A 145 -0.36 -8.94 -3.70
CA SER A 145 0.02 -9.57 -2.42
C SER A 145 -1.14 -10.02 -1.55
N GLY A 146 -2.38 -9.62 -1.86
CA GLY A 146 -3.60 -10.01 -1.12
C GLY A 146 -4.29 -11.28 -1.65
N VAL A 147 -3.86 -11.80 -2.80
CA VAL A 147 -4.48 -12.97 -3.49
C VAL A 147 -3.66 -14.25 -3.29
N VAL A 148 -2.65 -14.23 -2.41
CA VAL A 148 -1.83 -15.40 -2.05
C VAL A 148 -2.07 -15.77 -0.59
#